data_AF-A0A7R9Z8J2-F1
#
_entry.id   AF-A0A7R9Z8J2-F1
#
_cell.length_a   1.000
_cell.length_b   1.000
_cell.length_c   1.000
_cell.angle_alpha   90.00
_cell.angle_beta   90.00
_cell.angle_gamma   90.00
#
_symmetry.space_group_name_H-M   'P 1'
#
loop_
_entity.id
_entity.type
_entity.pdbx_description
1 polymer ?
#
loop_
_entity_poly.entity_id
_entity_poly.type
_entity_poly.pdbx_seq_one_letter_code
_entity_poly.pdbx_strand_id
1 'polypeptide(L)'
;ETLTLSVGLQDERLDEIGDPVKVTAVEPGTVVTAGEALCSVRWTGMHRSEGDELYHAVWKESHGSRTVALPFAARVEGVNNRLAQQPDHLLHPDEKVWMVRVRVLVEDFQRALKDGDVVPRPAKP
;
A
#
# COMPACT_ATOMS: atom_id res chain seq x y z
N GLU A 1 10.13 14.61 19.76
CA GLU A 1 8.88 15.12 19.14
C GLU A 1 8.29 14.04 18.24
N THR A 2 6.97 13.98 18.11
CA THR A 2 6.28 13.01 17.24
C THR A 2 5.39 13.72 16.24
N LEU A 3 5.20 13.14 15.06
CA LEU A 3 4.27 13.62 14.04
C LEU A 3 3.38 12.47 13.54
N THR A 4 2.20 12.80 13.01
CA THR A 4 1.28 11.84 12.40
C THR A 4 1.41 11.88 10.87
N LEU A 5 1.60 10.70 10.26
CA LEU A 5 1.67 10.51 8.81
C LEU A 5 0.47 9.69 8.31
N SER A 6 0.05 9.98 7.08
CA SER A 6 -0.82 9.08 6.31
C SER A 6 0.04 8.30 5.32
N VAL A 7 -0.02 6.98 5.40
CA VAL A 7 0.77 6.05 4.58
C VAL A 7 -0.15 5.40 3.55
N GLY A 8 0.31 5.35 2.30
CA GLY A 8 -0.38 4.70 1.19
C GLY A 8 0.63 4.18 0.16
N LEU A 9 0.13 3.63 -0.95
CA LEU A 9 0.97 3.24 -2.08
C LEU A 9 1.26 4.45 -2.99
N GLN A 10 2.41 4.40 -3.65
CA GLN A 10 2.75 5.32 -4.75
C GLN A 10 2.00 4.92 -6.02
N ASP A 11 1.73 5.87 -6.90
CA ASP A 11 0.93 5.62 -8.11
C ASP A 11 1.61 4.61 -9.04
N GLU A 12 2.93 4.70 -9.21
CA GLU A 12 3.70 3.75 -10.03
C GLU A 12 3.62 2.31 -9.47
N ARG A 13 3.42 2.17 -8.16
CA ARG A 13 3.24 0.87 -7.50
C ARG A 13 1.80 0.35 -7.59
N LEU A 14 0.83 1.23 -7.85
CA LEU A 14 -0.55 0.85 -8.13
C LEU A 14 -0.66 0.27 -9.55
N ASP A 15 0.10 0.80 -10.52
CA ASP A 15 0.15 0.25 -11.88
C ASP A 15 0.74 -1.18 -11.94
N GLU A 16 1.55 -1.54 -10.94
CA GLU A 16 2.17 -2.87 -10.81
C GLU A 16 1.26 -3.93 -10.15
N ILE A 17 0.07 -3.55 -9.67
CA ILE A 17 -0.91 -4.47 -9.08
C ILE A 17 -2.16 -4.56 -9.95
N GLY A 18 -2.75 -5.75 -10.00
CA GLY A 18 -4.07 -5.92 -10.60
C GLY A 18 -5.20 -5.41 -9.69
N ASP A 19 -6.40 -5.94 -9.88
CA ASP A 19 -7.59 -5.60 -9.12
C ASP A 19 -7.44 -5.95 -7.63
N PRO A 20 -7.45 -4.97 -6.71
CA PRO A 20 -7.34 -5.24 -5.28
C PRO A 20 -8.57 -6.02 -4.78
N VAL A 21 -8.32 -7.14 -4.09
CA VAL A 21 -9.37 -7.99 -3.52
C VAL A 21 -9.45 -7.91 -2.01
N LYS A 22 -8.35 -7.52 -1.35
CA LYS A 22 -8.32 -7.39 0.12
C LYS A 22 -7.22 -6.45 0.56
N VAL A 23 -7.55 -5.51 1.44
CA VAL A 23 -6.57 -4.73 2.21
C VAL A 23 -6.58 -5.22 3.66
N THR A 24 -5.41 -5.48 4.23
CA THR A 24 -5.25 -5.87 5.64
C THR A 24 -4.23 -4.95 6.27
N ALA A 25 -4.53 -4.38 7.43
CA ALA A 25 -3.63 -3.49 8.16
C ALA A 25 -3.45 -4.00 9.59
N VAL A 26 -2.31 -3.65 10.18
CA VAL A 26 -2.07 -3.85 11.61
C VAL A 26 -3.09 -3.04 12.42
N GLU A 27 -3.52 -3.58 13.56
CA GLU A 27 -4.53 -2.96 14.40
C GLU A 27 -4.06 -1.62 14.99
N PRO A 28 -4.95 -0.59 15.07
CA PRO A 28 -4.65 0.65 15.77
C PRO A 28 -4.19 0.40 17.22
N GLY A 29 -3.18 1.16 17.64
CA GLY A 29 -2.53 1.01 18.95
C GLY A 29 -1.28 0.14 18.93
N THR A 30 -1.09 -0.69 17.90
CA THR A 30 0.12 -1.51 17.74
C THR A 30 1.34 -0.66 17.43
N VAL A 31 2.49 -1.04 17.98
CA VAL A 31 3.80 -0.49 17.63
C VAL A 31 4.49 -1.48 16.71
N VAL A 32 4.81 -1.05 15.50
CA VAL A 32 5.57 -1.83 14.50
C VAL A 32 7.03 -1.40 14.53
N THR A 33 7.92 -2.35 14.29
CA THR A 33 9.37 -2.12 14.17
C THR A 33 9.78 -1.83 12.73
N ALA A 34 11.02 -1.39 12.54
CA ALA A 34 11.56 -1.13 11.20
C ALA A 34 11.52 -2.40 10.33
N GLY A 35 11.00 -2.28 9.11
CA GLY A 35 10.85 -3.37 8.15
C GLY A 35 9.66 -4.30 8.42
N GLU A 36 8.95 -4.12 9.54
CA GLU A 36 7.76 -4.90 9.85
C GLU A 36 6.57 -4.48 8.98
N ALA A 37 5.75 -5.46 8.60
CA ALA A 37 4.58 -5.22 7.76
C ALA A 37 3.57 -4.32 8.48
N LEU A 38 3.27 -3.16 7.89
CA LEU A 38 2.26 -2.22 8.37
C LEU A 38 0.88 -2.54 7.79
N CYS A 39 0.84 -2.83 6.50
CA CYS A 39 -0.35 -3.28 5.80
C CYS A 39 0.00 -4.08 4.55
N SER A 40 -0.99 -4.78 3.99
CA SER A 40 -0.85 -5.52 2.75
C SER A 40 -2.10 -5.39 1.88
N VAL A 41 -1.89 -5.47 0.58
CA VAL A 41 -2.91 -5.54 -0.45
C VAL A 41 -2.77 -6.89 -1.14
N ARG A 42 -3.85 -7.65 -1.21
CA ARG A 42 -3.96 -8.80 -2.12
C ARG A 42 -4.70 -8.34 -3.38
N TRP A 43 -4.24 -8.81 -4.53
CA TRP A 43 -4.79 -8.44 -5.82
C TRP A 43 -4.86 -9.64 -6.76
N THR A 44 -5.74 -9.57 -7.75
CA THR A 44 -5.86 -10.52 -8.85
C THR A 44 -5.71 -9.79 -10.18
N GLY A 45 -5.34 -10.49 -11.24
CA GLY A 45 -5.23 -9.92 -12.58
C GLY A 45 -5.36 -11.02 -13.62
N MET A 46 -5.63 -10.67 -14.87
CA MET A 46 -5.68 -11.64 -15.96
C MET A 46 -4.52 -11.45 -16.92
N HIS A 47 -3.86 -12.56 -17.27
CA HIS A 47 -2.90 -12.58 -18.37
C HIS A 47 -3.30 -13.61 -19.42
N ARG A 48 -2.93 -13.35 -20.67
CA ARG A 48 -3.05 -14.34 -21.75
C ARG A 48 -1.92 -15.35 -21.57
N SER A 49 -2.28 -16.62 -21.42
CA SER A 49 -1.29 -17.70 -21.59
C SER A 49 -0.94 -17.83 -23.07
N GLU A 50 0.31 -18.18 -23.39
CA GLU A 50 0.78 -18.36 -24.76
C GLU A 50 -0.14 -19.38 -25.47
N GLY A 51 -0.92 -18.88 -26.42
CA GLY A 51 -1.84 -19.69 -27.20
C GLY A 51 -1.05 -20.38 -28.30
N ASP A 52 -0.77 -21.67 -28.12
CA ASP A 52 -0.32 -22.51 -29.22
C ASP A 52 -1.52 -22.74 -30.17
N GLU A 53 -1.31 -22.41 -31.43
CA GLU A 53 -2.22 -22.59 -32.57
C GLU A 53 -3.67 -22.05 -32.44
N LEU A 54 -3.80 -20.77 -32.80
CA LEU A 54 -4.91 -20.16 -33.54
C LEU A 54 -6.36 -20.12 -33.00
N TYR A 55 -6.81 -20.87 -31.97
CA TYR A 55 -8.22 -20.76 -31.53
C TYR A 55 -8.57 -20.86 -30.04
N HIS A 56 -7.60 -20.93 -29.12
CA HIS A 56 -7.93 -20.98 -27.68
C HIS A 56 -7.12 -19.97 -26.86
N ALA A 57 -7.63 -18.73 -26.79
CA ALA A 57 -7.17 -17.79 -25.77
C ALA A 57 -7.64 -18.29 -24.39
N VAL A 58 -6.77 -19.00 -23.67
CA VAL A 58 -7.00 -19.37 -22.28
C VAL A 58 -6.53 -18.22 -21.40
N TRP A 59 -7.49 -17.52 -20.78
CA TRP A 59 -7.22 -16.51 -19.76
C TRP A 59 -6.82 -17.22 -18.48
N LYS A 60 -5.66 -16.85 -17.93
CA LYS A 60 -5.19 -17.38 -16.65
C LYS A 60 -5.20 -16.27 -15.61
N GLU A 61 -5.73 -16.59 -14.44
CA GLU A 61 -5.73 -15.70 -13.29
C GLU A 61 -4.32 -15.64 -12.67
N SER A 62 -3.80 -14.43 -12.54
CA SER A 62 -2.66 -14.07 -11.71
C SER A 62 -3.17 -13.56 -10.38
N HIS A 63 -2.44 -13.83 -9.31
CA HIS A 63 -2.70 -13.24 -8.00
C HIS A 63 -1.38 -12.84 -7.36
N GLY A 64 -1.44 -11.87 -6.47
CA GLY A 64 -0.26 -11.41 -5.75
C GLY A 64 -0.61 -10.71 -4.45
N SER A 65 0.44 -10.36 -3.72
CA SER A 65 0.33 -9.49 -2.57
C SER A 65 1.45 -8.45 -2.57
N ARG A 66 1.10 -7.23 -2.16
CA ARG A 66 2.06 -6.16 -1.88
C ARG A 66 1.98 -5.80 -0.41
N THR A 67 3.12 -5.80 0.24
CA THR A 67 3.26 -5.40 1.65
C THR A 67 3.88 -4.02 1.71
N VAL A 68 3.31 -3.17 2.58
CA VAL A 68 3.86 -1.88 2.92
C VAL A 68 4.50 -2.01 4.31
N ALA A 69 5.73 -1.54 4.42
CA ALA A 69 6.50 -1.48 5.66
C ALA A 69 7.17 -0.12 5.76
N LEU A 70 7.53 0.29 6.98
CA LEU A 70 8.29 1.52 7.22
C LEU A 70 9.74 1.18 7.56
N PRO A 71 10.72 2.01 7.16
CA PRO A 71 12.14 1.80 7.47
C PRO A 71 12.49 2.15 8.93
N PHE A 72 11.49 2.53 9.74
CA PHE A 72 11.64 2.92 11.14
C PHE A 72 10.40 2.49 11.94
N ALA A 73 10.52 2.54 13.27
CA ALA A 73 9.44 2.19 14.17
C ALA A 73 8.28 3.20 14.10
N ALA A 74 7.06 2.70 14.22
CA ALA A 74 5.85 3.52 14.13
C ALA A 74 4.73 2.96 15.00
N ARG A 75 3.87 3.84 15.53
CA ARG A 75 2.65 3.43 16.21
C ARG A 75 1.45 3.64 15.30
N VAL A 76 0.66 2.60 15.08
CA VAL A 76 -0.58 2.69 14.29
C VAL A 76 -1.61 3.51 15.06
N GLU A 77 -2.15 4.56 14.44
CA GLU A 77 -3.20 5.40 15.01
C GLU A 77 -4.58 5.12 14.40
N GLY A 78 -4.62 4.69 13.14
CA GLY A 78 -5.86 4.43 12.45
C GLY A 78 -5.68 3.72 11.13
N VAL A 79 -6.75 3.09 10.66
CA VAL A 79 -6.81 2.36 9.39
C VAL A 79 -7.96 2.91 8.56
N ASN A 80 -7.80 2.92 7.23
CA ASN A 80 -8.87 3.36 6.35
C ASN A 80 -9.91 2.26 6.19
N ASN A 81 -10.98 2.33 6.99
CA ASN A 81 -12.05 1.33 6.99
C ASN A 81 -12.77 1.21 5.64
N ARG A 82 -12.72 2.24 4.78
CA ARG A 82 -13.27 2.17 3.41
C ARG A 82 -12.58 1.07 2.61
N LEU A 83 -11.26 0.94 2.73
CA LEU A 83 -10.49 -0.08 2.02
C LEU A 83 -10.74 -1.52 2.52
N ALA A 84 -11.26 -1.68 3.74
CA ALA A 84 -11.68 -2.98 4.22
C ALA A 84 -12.98 -3.46 3.56
N GLN A 85 -13.85 -2.52 3.16
CA GLN A 85 -15.15 -2.78 2.53
C GLN A 85 -15.09 -2.70 1.01
N GLN A 86 -14.25 -1.82 0.47
CA GLN A 86 -14.08 -1.48 -0.93
C GLN A 86 -12.57 -1.43 -1.27
N PRO A 87 -11.90 -2.58 -1.42
CA PRO A 87 -10.46 -2.64 -1.70
C PRO A 87 -10.08 -1.98 -3.04
N ASP A 88 -10.96 -2.08 -4.04
CA ASP A 88 -10.87 -1.49 -5.38
C ASP A 88 -10.73 0.03 -5.36
N HIS A 89 -11.24 0.67 -4.31
CA HIS A 89 -11.11 2.10 -4.08
C HIS A 89 -9.64 2.56 -4.02
N LEU A 90 -8.69 1.65 -3.77
CA LEU A 90 -7.26 1.94 -3.83
C LEU A 90 -6.79 2.42 -5.21
N LEU A 91 -7.49 2.06 -6.30
CA LEU A 91 -7.16 2.44 -7.68
C LEU A 91 -7.88 3.72 -8.14
N HIS A 92 -8.62 4.42 -7.27
CA HIS A 92 -9.40 5.57 -7.68
C HIS A 92 -8.49 6.76 -8.06
N PRO A 93 -8.47 7.21 -9.34
CA PRO A 93 -7.44 8.10 -9.88
C PRO A 93 -7.44 9.50 -9.26
N ASP A 94 -8.60 9.95 -8.76
CA ASP A 94 -8.78 11.30 -8.21
C ASP A 94 -8.68 11.35 -6.67
N GLU A 95 -8.55 10.21 -5.99
CA GLU A 95 -8.49 10.17 -4.53
C GLU A 95 -7.07 9.85 -4.04
N LYS A 96 -6.52 10.70 -3.16
CA LYS A 96 -5.29 10.37 -2.41
C LYS A 96 -5.64 9.36 -1.31
N VAL A 97 -5.72 8.09 -1.68
CA VAL A 97 -6.17 7.04 -0.78
C VAL A 97 -5.04 6.65 0.17
N TRP A 98 -5.19 7.01 1.44
CA TRP A 98 -4.34 6.51 2.51
C TRP A 98 -4.84 5.14 2.98
N MET A 99 -3.92 4.31 3.45
CA MET A 99 -4.22 2.97 3.99
C MET A 99 -4.16 2.95 5.51
N VAL A 100 -3.09 3.54 6.08
CA VAL A 100 -2.82 3.54 7.52
C VAL A 100 -2.33 4.91 7.96
N ARG A 101 -2.74 5.35 9.16
CA ARG A 101 -2.17 6.51 9.84
C ARG A 101 -1.25 6.05 10.95
N VAL A 102 -0.07 6.66 11.03
CA VAL A 102 0.95 6.29 12.00
C VAL A 102 1.50 7.51 12.73
N ARG A 103 1.83 7.33 14.00
CA ARG A 103 2.64 8.26 14.79
C ARG A 103 4.09 7.80 14.78
N VAL A 104 4.99 8.71 14.46
CA VAL A 104 6.43 8.43 14.28
C VAL A 104 7.25 9.49 15.01
N LEU A 105 8.51 9.18 15.32
CA LEU A 105 9.45 10.18 15.80
C LEU A 105 9.88 11.07 14.63
N VAL A 106 9.91 12.39 14.87
CA VAL A 106 10.31 13.38 13.85
C VAL A 106 11.72 13.08 13.33
N GLU A 107 12.64 12.71 14.22
CA GLU A 107 14.03 12.39 13.87
C GLU A 107 14.15 11.21 12.92
N ASP A 108 13.43 10.11 13.19
CA ASP A 108 13.45 8.93 12.34
C ASP A 108 12.87 9.22 10.94
N PHE A 109 11.79 9.99 10.88
CA PHE A 109 11.20 10.42 9.62
C PHE A 109 12.16 11.32 8.83
N GLN A 110 12.80 12.29 9.48
CA GLN A 110 13.78 13.17 8.84
C GLN A 110 15.01 12.42 8.35
N ARG A 111 15.47 11.39 9.07
CA ARG A 111 16.56 10.52 8.62
C ARG A 111 16.16 9.76 7.36
N ALA A 112 15.02 9.06 7.39
CA ALA A 112 14.51 8.32 6.23
C ALA A 112 14.24 9.21 5.00
N LEU A 113 13.81 10.46 5.22
CA LEU A 113 13.67 11.44 4.13
C LEU A 113 15.00 11.78 3.46
N LYS A 114 16.07 11.91 4.24
CA LYS A 114 17.42 12.20 3.71
C LYS A 114 18.00 11.00 2.97
N ASP A 115 17.71 9.80 3.46
CA ASP A 115 18.20 8.54 2.89
C ASP A 115 17.41 8.12 1.63
N GLY A 116 16.24 8.72 1.41
CA GLY A 116 15.39 8.44 0.25
C GLY A 116 14.47 7.22 0.43
N ASP A 117 14.40 6.66 1.63
CA ASP A 117 13.58 5.49 1.95
C ASP A 117 12.08 5.81 2.01
N VAL A 118 11.72 7.08 2.18
CA VAL A 118 10.34 7.56 2.17
C VAL A 118 10.20 8.74 1.22
N VAL A 119 9.14 8.70 0.40
CA VAL A 119 8.81 9.79 -0.53
C VAL A 119 7.65 10.58 0.06
N PRO A 120 7.86 11.84 0.47
CA PRO A 120 6.78 12.68 0.97
C PRO A 120 5.90 13.08 -0.22
N ARG A 121 4.62 12.75 -0.14
CA ARG A 121 3.63 13.25 -1.10
C ARG A 121 3.08 14.58 -0.59
N PRO A 122 3.24 15.71 -1.32
CA PRO A 122 2.69 16.97 -0.88
C PRO A 122 1.16 16.87 -0.72
N ALA A 123 0.63 17.44 0.36
CA ALA A 123 -0.79 17.75 0.44
C ALA A 123 -1.14 18.64 -0.76
N LYS A 124 -2.23 18.34 -1.47
CA LYS A 124 -2.67 19.27 -2.53
C LYS A 124 -3.09 20.54 -1.78
N PRO A 125 -2.71 21.75 -2.25
CA PRO A 125 -3.19 23.00 -1.65
C PRO A 125 -4.72 23.06 -1.66
#